data_AF-A0A3B0J5C7-F1
#
_entry.id   AF-A0A3B0J5C7-F1
#
_cell.length_a   1.000
_cell.length_b   1.000
_cell.length_c   1.000
_cell.angle_alpha   90.00
_cell.angle_beta   90.00
_cell.angle_gamma   90.00
#
_symmetry.space_group_name_H-M   'P 1'
#
loop_
_entity.id
_entity.type
_entity.pdbx_description
1 polymer ?
#
loop_
_entity_poly.entity_id
_entity_poly.type
_entity_poly.pdbx_seq_one_letter_code
_entity_poly.pdbx_strand_id
1 'polypeptide(L)'
;MSRRAAAGRSGAGEPFEAVEAVRAVIEAVDSSVAAGSSTTVANVELWNPEKAIKFCRELQENEVQTLHYLGLPYVVLSRRPRLRLKVPLSTINYEIGKWAGVAMQLLFTCPTNYPMQRPLVEIVEKRNVSSSLEWALHEEIVHSLDQHIGLQMIAPVTLRLQTMLNSLRWRLPGMMQ
;
A
#
# COMPACT_ATOMS: atom_id res chain seq x y z
N MET A 1 -3.63 49.95 -23.75
CA MET A 1 -4.79 49.64 -22.89
C MET A 1 -4.57 48.24 -22.33
N SER A 2 -3.81 48.01 -21.26
CA SER A 2 -4.08 48.34 -19.84
C SER A 2 -5.40 47.76 -19.33
N ARG A 3 -5.33 46.62 -18.62
CA ARG A 3 -5.84 46.44 -17.25
C ARG A 3 -5.11 45.28 -16.57
N ARG A 4 -4.91 45.45 -15.27
CA ARG A 4 -3.97 44.81 -14.34
C ARG A 4 -4.76 44.42 -13.10
N ALA A 5 -4.21 43.46 -12.33
CA ALA A 5 -4.56 43.05 -10.94
C ALA A 5 -5.86 42.21 -10.77
N ALA A 6 -5.97 41.24 -9.87
CA ALA A 6 -5.31 41.00 -8.57
C ALA A 6 -5.15 39.47 -8.33
N ALA A 7 -4.00 38.96 -7.88
CA ALA A 7 -3.63 38.75 -6.46
C ALA A 7 -4.69 38.00 -5.62
N GLY A 8 -4.43 36.70 -5.41
CA GLY A 8 -5.04 35.87 -4.37
C GLY A 8 -3.97 34.98 -3.75
N ARG A 9 -3.23 35.53 -2.77
CA ARG A 9 -2.46 34.76 -1.79
C ARG A 9 -3.43 34.30 -0.69
N SER A 10 -3.42 33.01 -0.37
CA SER A 10 -3.89 32.44 0.91
C SER A 10 -3.13 31.11 1.05
N GLY A 11 -2.14 31.00 1.94
CA GLY A 11 -2.33 30.73 3.38
C GLY A 11 -2.44 29.20 3.53
N ALA A 12 -1.35 28.46 3.76
CA ALA A 12 -0.77 28.14 5.06
C ALA A 12 -1.67 27.23 5.93
N GLY A 13 -1.10 26.10 6.38
CA GLY A 13 -1.72 25.05 7.21
C GLY A 13 -2.02 23.82 6.35
N GLU A 14 -1.22 22.76 6.35
CA GLU A 14 -0.98 21.85 7.47
C GLU A 14 0.29 21.00 7.20
N PRO A 15 1.22 20.91 8.17
CA PRO A 15 1.80 19.61 8.47
C PRO A 15 1.92 19.43 9.99
N PHE A 16 0.88 19.69 10.76
CA PHE A 16 0.94 19.48 12.21
C PHE A 16 0.48 18.08 12.61
N GLU A 17 -0.56 17.51 11.99
CA GLU A 17 -1.04 16.17 12.40
C GLU A 17 -0.05 15.02 12.14
N ALA A 18 0.74 15.09 11.06
CA ALA A 18 1.70 14.02 10.74
C ALA A 18 2.91 14.00 11.69
N VAL A 19 3.26 15.16 12.26
CA VAL A 19 4.31 15.29 13.28
C VAL A 19 3.76 14.89 14.64
N GLU A 20 2.48 15.19 14.91
CA GLU A 20 1.83 14.88 16.17
C GLU A 20 1.58 13.38 16.36
N ALA A 21 1.19 12.65 15.30
CA ALA A 21 1.04 11.20 15.35
C ALA A 21 2.36 10.47 15.64
N VAL A 22 3.49 11.01 15.15
CA VAL A 22 4.84 10.51 15.46
C VAL A 22 5.24 10.93 16.89
N ARG A 23 4.87 12.13 17.33
CA ARG A 23 5.10 12.62 18.69
C ARG A 23 4.37 11.82 19.76
N ALA A 24 3.14 11.39 19.50
CA ALA A 24 2.37 10.53 20.41
C ALA A 24 3.04 9.15 20.62
N VAL A 25 3.68 8.62 19.58
CA VAL A 25 4.49 7.39 19.69
C VAL A 25 5.78 7.64 20.50
N ILE A 26 6.35 8.85 20.42
CA ILE A 26 7.56 9.24 21.17
C ILE A 26 7.30 9.33 22.68
N GLU A 27 6.20 9.96 23.12
CA GLU A 27 5.88 10.11 24.57
C GLU A 27 5.61 8.75 25.25
N ALA A 28 5.11 7.77 24.50
CA ALA A 28 4.89 6.41 25.00
C ALA A 28 6.21 5.63 25.23
N VAL A 29 7.26 5.93 24.44
CA VAL A 29 8.56 5.24 24.56
C VAL A 29 9.38 5.80 25.73
N ASP A 30 9.40 7.12 25.92
CA ASP A 30 10.17 7.75 27.01
C ASP A 30 9.68 7.35 28.41
N SER A 31 8.39 7.05 28.56
CA SER A 31 7.83 6.56 29.83
C SER A 31 8.35 5.18 30.24
N SER A 32 8.97 4.43 29.32
CA SER A 32 9.49 3.07 29.58
C SER A 32 11.00 3.00 29.85
N VAL A 33 11.76 4.07 29.57
CA VAL A 33 13.24 4.07 29.62
C VAL A 33 13.79 4.63 30.95
N ALA A 34 12.94 5.14 31.84
CA ALA A 34 13.36 5.77 33.10
C ALA A 34 13.89 4.81 34.20
N ALA A 35 14.13 3.53 33.91
CA ALA A 35 14.63 2.57 34.89
C ALA A 35 15.74 1.66 34.32
N GLY A 36 16.99 2.16 34.25
CA GLY A 36 18.14 1.28 33.93
C GLY A 36 19.47 1.94 33.60
N SER A 37 20.21 2.33 34.63
CA SER A 37 21.69 2.34 34.80
C SER A 37 22.64 2.27 33.57
N SER A 38 23.35 3.40 33.37
CA SER A 38 24.68 3.63 32.78
C SER A 38 25.65 2.43 32.58
N THR A 39 26.07 2.14 31.33
CA THR A 39 27.48 1.85 30.95
C THR A 39 27.69 2.01 29.43
N THR A 40 28.70 2.84 29.04
CA THR A 40 29.30 3.01 27.68
C THR A 40 28.37 2.95 26.47
N VAL A 41 27.73 4.07 26.14
CA VAL A 41 26.90 4.20 24.93
C VAL A 41 27.77 4.65 23.76
N ALA A 42 28.33 3.68 23.03
CA ALA A 42 28.84 3.89 21.68
C ALA A 42 27.72 4.54 20.85
N ASN A 43 28.00 5.70 20.23
CA ASN A 43 27.19 6.42 19.22
C ASN A 43 25.79 5.81 18.96
N VAL A 44 24.85 6.02 19.88
CA VAL A 44 23.44 5.82 19.55
C VAL A 44 23.06 7.04 18.73
N GLU A 45 23.05 6.89 17.40
CA GLU A 45 22.51 7.92 16.52
C GLU A 45 21.10 8.24 17.00
N LEU A 46 20.93 9.45 17.52
CA LEU A 46 19.64 9.96 17.96
C LEU A 46 18.66 9.85 16.78
N TRP A 47 17.52 9.19 17.01
CA TRP A 47 16.48 8.99 16.01
C TRP A 47 16.11 10.30 15.32
N ASN A 48 16.22 10.34 13.99
CA ASN A 48 15.90 11.52 13.18
C ASN A 48 14.61 11.29 12.38
N PRO A 49 13.50 11.99 12.71
CA PRO A 49 12.21 11.78 12.06
C PRO A 49 12.21 12.18 10.57
N GLU A 50 13.00 13.17 10.17
CA GLU A 50 13.10 13.59 8.77
C GLU A 50 13.78 12.51 7.91
N LYS A 51 14.83 11.86 8.45
CA LYS A 51 15.46 10.71 7.81
C LYS A 51 14.48 9.55 7.66
N ALA A 52 13.66 9.28 8.69
CA ALA A 52 12.65 8.24 8.65
C ALA A 52 11.55 8.50 7.60
N ILE A 53 11.08 9.75 7.48
CA ILE A 53 10.10 10.15 6.46
C ILE A 53 10.68 10.01 5.06
N LYS A 54 11.94 10.45 4.86
CA LYS A 54 12.66 10.27 3.59
C LYS A 54 12.79 8.79 3.23
N PHE A 55 13.15 7.94 4.19
CA PHE A 55 13.28 6.51 4.00
C PHE A 55 11.94 5.84 3.61
N CYS A 56 10.84 6.15 4.32
CA CYS A 56 9.50 5.64 3.98
C CYS A 56 9.09 6.04 2.56
N ARG A 57 9.42 7.26 2.13
CA ARG A 57 9.16 7.74 0.77
C ARG A 57 9.96 6.95 -0.27
N GLU A 58 11.23 6.70 -0.02
CA GLU A 58 12.09 5.91 -0.91
C GLU A 58 11.56 4.47 -1.04
N LEU A 59 11.08 3.86 0.05
CA LEU A 59 10.44 2.54 0.01
C LEU A 59 9.15 2.52 -0.81
N GLN A 60 8.33 3.57 -0.74
CA GLN A 60 7.16 3.72 -1.61
C GLN A 60 7.57 3.84 -3.09
N GLU A 61 8.59 4.62 -3.41
CA GLU A 61 9.07 4.75 -4.79
C GLU A 61 9.61 3.41 -5.31
N ASN A 62 10.27 2.63 -4.45
CA ASN A 62 10.76 1.30 -4.78
C ASN A 62 9.62 0.31 -5.09
N GLU A 63 8.40 0.48 -4.58
CA GLU A 63 7.27 -0.41 -4.92
C GLU A 63 6.94 -0.35 -6.41
N VAL A 64 6.92 0.85 -6.96
CA VAL A 64 6.63 1.07 -8.38
C VAL A 64 7.72 0.44 -9.25
N GLN A 65 8.97 0.52 -8.81
CA GLN A 65 10.09 -0.13 -9.48
C GLN A 65 9.97 -1.66 -9.40
N THR A 66 9.67 -2.21 -8.23
CA THR A 66 9.47 -3.66 -8.04
C THR A 66 8.36 -4.19 -8.94
N LEU A 67 7.20 -3.52 -8.99
CA LEU A 67 6.11 -3.91 -9.90
C LEU A 67 6.55 -3.89 -11.36
N HIS A 68 7.32 -2.86 -11.76
CA HIS A 68 7.84 -2.75 -13.13
C HIS A 68 8.80 -3.88 -13.49
N TYR A 69 9.78 -4.17 -12.63
CA TYR A 69 10.77 -5.22 -12.88
C TYR A 69 10.16 -6.62 -12.87
N LEU A 70 9.14 -6.86 -12.05
CA LEU A 70 8.40 -8.13 -12.03
C LEU A 70 7.43 -8.26 -13.20
N GLY A 71 7.29 -7.23 -14.05
CA GLY A 71 6.33 -7.23 -15.16
C GLY A 71 4.88 -7.26 -14.70
N LEU A 72 4.60 -6.84 -13.47
CA LEU A 72 3.25 -6.78 -12.94
C LEU A 72 2.53 -5.58 -13.55
N PRO A 73 1.29 -5.74 -14.06
CA PRO A 73 0.55 -4.63 -14.61
C PRO A 73 0.16 -3.66 -13.48
N TYR A 74 0.39 -2.37 -13.66
CA TYR A 74 -0.01 -1.35 -12.70
C TYR A 74 -0.33 -0.01 -13.38
N VAL A 75 -1.10 0.82 -12.70
CA VAL A 75 -1.37 2.21 -13.06
C VAL A 75 -1.14 3.09 -11.83
N VAL A 76 -0.19 4.01 -11.91
CA VAL A 76 0.05 4.97 -10.82
C VAL A 76 -0.98 6.10 -10.92
N LEU A 77 -1.82 6.24 -9.89
CA LEU A 77 -2.79 7.31 -9.79
C LEU A 77 -2.18 8.58 -9.18
N SER A 78 -1.33 8.40 -8.17
CA SER A 78 -0.57 9.50 -7.56
C SER A 78 0.71 8.97 -6.96
N ARG A 79 1.78 9.77 -7.04
CA ARG A 79 3.04 9.52 -6.32
C ARG A 79 3.19 10.39 -5.08
N ARG A 80 2.50 11.55 -5.02
CA ARG A 80 2.63 12.54 -3.94
C ARG A 80 1.28 13.18 -3.61
N PRO A 81 0.96 13.44 -2.33
CA PRO A 81 1.79 13.22 -1.14
C PRO A 81 1.88 11.76 -0.68
N ARG A 82 1.04 10.89 -1.22
CA ARG A 82 0.97 9.46 -0.90
C ARG A 82 0.93 8.64 -2.18
N LEU A 83 1.62 7.50 -2.20
CA LEU A 83 1.53 6.57 -3.32
C LEU A 83 0.11 5.98 -3.38
N ARG A 84 -0.52 6.14 -4.55
CA ARG A 84 -1.77 5.49 -4.92
C ARG A 84 -1.59 4.81 -6.26
N LEU A 85 -1.91 3.53 -6.33
CA LEU A 85 -1.80 2.76 -7.55
C LEU A 85 -2.93 1.75 -7.69
N LYS A 86 -3.25 1.43 -8.93
CA LYS A 86 -4.18 0.36 -9.31
C LYS A 86 -3.41 -0.79 -9.90
N VAL A 87 -3.79 -2.00 -9.52
CA VAL A 87 -3.25 -3.24 -10.09
C VAL A 87 -4.41 -4.06 -10.62
N PRO A 88 -4.54 -4.23 -11.95
CA PRO A 88 -5.55 -5.12 -12.51
C PRO A 88 -5.18 -6.57 -12.22
N LEU A 89 -6.18 -7.35 -11.83
CA LEU A 89 -6.10 -8.78 -11.66
C LEU A 89 -7.17 -9.46 -12.51
N SER A 90 -6.80 -10.55 -13.16
CA SER A 90 -7.75 -11.38 -13.89
C SER A 90 -7.32 -12.84 -13.86
N THR A 91 -8.29 -13.75 -13.95
CA THR A 91 -7.99 -15.16 -14.18
C THR A 91 -7.42 -15.35 -15.60
N ILE A 92 -6.59 -16.37 -15.79
CA ILE A 92 -5.96 -16.66 -17.11
C ILE A 92 -6.99 -16.86 -18.23
N ASN A 93 -8.18 -17.36 -17.91
CA ASN A 93 -9.27 -17.59 -18.85
C ASN A 93 -10.19 -16.38 -19.06
N TYR A 94 -9.85 -15.22 -18.49
CA TYR A 94 -10.64 -14.02 -18.68
C TYR A 94 -10.48 -13.50 -20.10
N GLU A 95 -11.60 -13.35 -20.81
CA GLU A 95 -11.66 -12.79 -22.15
C GLU A 95 -12.69 -11.66 -22.19
N ILE A 96 -12.32 -10.56 -22.84
CA ILE A 96 -13.20 -9.38 -22.97
C ILE A 96 -14.44 -9.75 -23.77
N GLY A 97 -15.62 -9.51 -23.21
CA GLY A 97 -16.91 -9.80 -23.85
C GLY A 97 -17.42 -11.23 -23.66
N LYS A 98 -16.66 -12.10 -22.98
CA LYS A 98 -17.13 -13.43 -22.56
C LYS A 98 -17.54 -13.41 -21.09
N TRP A 99 -18.46 -14.31 -20.73
CA TRP A 99 -18.90 -14.53 -19.35
C TRP A 99 -17.92 -15.37 -18.52
N ALA A 100 -16.89 -15.93 -19.17
CA ALA A 100 -15.89 -16.76 -18.53
C ALA A 100 -14.79 -15.91 -17.88
N GLY A 101 -14.35 -16.35 -16.70
CA GLY A 101 -13.27 -15.74 -15.95
C GLY A 101 -13.72 -14.59 -15.04
N VAL A 102 -12.80 -14.20 -14.17
CA VAL A 102 -12.98 -13.15 -13.17
C VAL A 102 -11.98 -12.05 -13.45
N ALA A 103 -12.42 -10.80 -13.34
CA ALA A 103 -11.53 -9.64 -13.42
C ALA A 103 -11.89 -8.61 -12.35
N MET A 104 -10.89 -7.94 -11.82
CA MET A 104 -11.03 -6.88 -10.84
C MET A 104 -9.80 -5.99 -10.85
N GLN A 105 -9.82 -4.91 -10.07
CA GLN A 105 -8.65 -4.09 -9.80
C GLN A 105 -8.46 -3.97 -8.29
N LEU A 106 -7.21 -3.96 -7.87
CA LEU A 106 -6.83 -3.61 -6.51
C LEU A 106 -6.40 -2.14 -6.50
N LEU A 107 -7.02 -1.34 -5.66
CA LEU A 107 -6.61 0.04 -5.40
C LEU A 107 -5.82 0.07 -4.10
N PHE A 108 -4.52 0.34 -4.20
CA PHE A 108 -3.63 0.54 -3.07
C PHE A 108 -3.53 2.04 -2.76
N THR A 109 -3.73 2.39 -1.50
CA THR A 109 -3.48 3.74 -0.97
C THR A 109 -2.51 3.65 0.21
N CYS A 110 -1.27 4.05 -0.01
CA CYS A 110 -0.21 3.97 1.00
C CYS A 110 -0.34 5.12 2.02
N PRO A 111 -0.26 4.82 3.32
CA PRO A 111 -0.12 5.86 4.32
C PRO A 111 1.28 6.49 4.28
N THR A 112 1.45 7.60 5.00
CA THR A 112 2.70 8.38 4.99
C THR A 112 3.89 7.61 5.59
N ASN A 113 3.60 6.79 6.58
CA ASN A 113 4.52 5.90 7.30
C ASN A 113 4.62 4.49 6.67
N TYR A 114 4.09 4.28 5.46
CA TYR A 114 4.31 3.03 4.74
C TYR A 114 5.81 2.76 4.56
N PRO A 115 6.32 1.53 4.82
CA PRO A 115 5.59 0.28 5.08
C PRO A 115 5.37 -0.08 6.55
N MET A 116 5.63 0.82 7.49
CA MET A 116 5.39 0.57 8.93
C MET A 116 3.89 0.47 9.26
N GLN A 117 3.05 1.02 8.38
CA GLN A 117 1.59 0.85 8.42
C GLN A 117 1.11 0.26 7.10
N ARG A 118 0.08 -0.59 7.20
CA ARG A 118 -0.55 -1.25 6.06
C ARG A 118 -1.13 -0.22 5.08
N PRO A 119 -1.02 -0.44 3.77
CA PRO A 119 -1.79 0.31 2.80
C PRO A 119 -3.27 -0.03 2.94
N LEU A 120 -4.14 0.93 2.65
CA LEU A 120 -5.55 0.63 2.40
C LEU A 120 -5.64 -0.07 1.04
N VAL A 121 -6.34 -1.20 1.00
CA VAL A 121 -6.53 -2.00 -0.22
C VAL A 121 -8.02 -2.19 -0.46
N GLU A 122 -8.49 -1.75 -1.63
CA GLU A 122 -9.88 -1.87 -2.04
C GLU A 122 -9.99 -2.69 -3.32
N ILE A 123 -10.99 -3.58 -3.39
CA ILE A 123 -11.30 -4.35 -4.60
C ILE A 123 -12.35 -3.57 -5.40
N VAL A 124 -11.94 -3.02 -6.54
CA VAL A 124 -12.78 -2.17 -7.40
C VAL A 124 -12.95 -2.79 -8.79
N GLU A 125 -13.89 -2.24 -9.58
CA GLU A 125 -14.14 -2.64 -10.97
C GLU A 125 -14.33 -4.16 -11.15
N LYS A 126 -15.09 -4.77 -10.24
CA LYS A 126 -15.35 -6.22 -10.15
C LYS A 126 -16.19 -6.72 -11.33
N ARG A 127 -15.75 -7.80 -11.96
CA ARG A 127 -16.47 -8.54 -13.02
C ARG A 127 -16.48 -10.02 -12.67
N ASN A 128 -17.68 -10.61 -12.59
CA ASN A 128 -17.91 -12.01 -12.23
C ASN A 128 -17.29 -12.43 -10.87
N VAL A 129 -17.20 -11.49 -9.93
CA VAL A 129 -16.71 -11.77 -8.56
C VAL A 129 -17.92 -12.10 -7.69
N SER A 130 -17.98 -13.33 -7.16
CA SER A 130 -19.00 -13.70 -6.16
C SER A 130 -18.66 -13.09 -4.80
N SER A 131 -19.66 -12.87 -3.95
CA SER A 131 -19.45 -12.36 -2.59
C SER A 131 -18.55 -13.28 -1.74
N SER A 132 -18.65 -14.60 -1.94
CA SER A 132 -17.79 -15.57 -1.26
C SER A 132 -16.32 -15.47 -1.70
N LEU A 133 -16.08 -15.23 -2.99
CA LEU A 133 -14.74 -15.02 -3.51
C LEU A 133 -14.17 -13.69 -3.03
N GLU A 134 -14.98 -12.63 -3.06
CA GLU A 134 -14.59 -11.32 -2.55
C GLU A 134 -14.19 -11.38 -1.06
N TRP A 135 -14.98 -12.09 -0.23
CA TRP A 135 -14.64 -12.32 1.16
C TRP A 135 -13.29 -13.04 1.33
N ALA A 136 -13.08 -14.14 0.60
CA ALA A 136 -11.82 -14.89 0.63
C ALA A 136 -10.62 -14.03 0.16
N LEU A 137 -10.81 -13.19 -0.84
CA LEU A 137 -9.79 -12.23 -1.31
C LEU A 137 -9.47 -11.21 -0.23
N HIS A 138 -10.46 -10.68 0.49
CA HIS A 138 -10.22 -9.75 1.60
C HIS A 138 -9.44 -10.41 2.75
N GLU A 139 -9.79 -11.63 3.14
CA GLU A 139 -9.04 -12.38 4.16
C GLU A 139 -7.59 -12.59 3.75
N GLU A 140 -7.36 -13.00 2.49
CA GLU A 140 -6.02 -13.22 1.97
C GLU A 140 -5.22 -11.92 1.82
N ILE A 141 -5.87 -10.80 1.48
CA ILE A 141 -5.25 -9.46 1.49
C ILE A 141 -4.74 -9.14 2.90
N VAL A 142 -5.61 -9.25 3.91
CA VAL A 142 -5.23 -8.92 5.29
C VAL A 142 -4.09 -9.83 5.74
N HIS A 143 -4.19 -11.14 5.51
CA HIS A 143 -3.14 -12.08 5.87
C HIS A 143 -1.79 -11.76 5.19
N SER A 144 -1.82 -11.46 3.89
CA SER A 144 -0.61 -11.13 3.12
C SER A 144 0.04 -9.82 3.58
N LEU A 145 -0.76 -8.80 3.91
CA LEU A 145 -0.25 -7.54 4.46
C LEU A 145 0.45 -7.74 5.81
N ASP A 146 -0.09 -8.63 6.65
CA ASP A 146 0.42 -8.87 8.01
C ASP A 146 1.77 -9.57 7.98
N GLN A 147 1.94 -10.50 7.04
CA GLN A 147 3.21 -11.21 6.84
C GLN A 147 4.35 -10.31 6.35
N HIS A 148 4.01 -9.20 5.69
CA HIS A 148 4.98 -8.33 5.02
C HIS A 148 5.05 -6.93 5.65
N ILE A 149 4.54 -6.76 6.87
CA ILE A 149 4.60 -5.48 7.58
C ILE A 149 6.07 -5.04 7.78
N GLY A 150 6.35 -3.76 7.53
CA GLY A 150 7.72 -3.23 7.53
C GLY A 150 8.52 -3.50 6.25
N LEU A 151 7.97 -4.25 5.29
CA LEU A 151 8.57 -4.54 3.99
C LEU A 151 7.66 -4.05 2.85
N GLN A 152 8.12 -4.24 1.60
CA GLN A 152 7.30 -3.99 0.42
C GLN A 152 6.13 -5.00 0.34
N MET A 153 4.89 -4.51 0.46
CA MET A 153 3.68 -5.34 0.56
C MET A 153 2.91 -5.46 -0.76
N ILE A 154 3.03 -4.51 -1.69
CA ILE A 154 2.12 -4.44 -2.86
C ILE A 154 2.34 -5.62 -3.81
N ALA A 155 3.60 -5.88 -4.17
CA ALA A 155 3.97 -7.00 -5.04
C ALA A 155 3.59 -8.37 -4.45
N PRO A 156 3.93 -8.73 -3.19
CA PRO A 156 3.56 -10.04 -2.64
C PRO A 156 2.05 -10.23 -2.53
N VAL A 157 1.28 -9.22 -2.10
CA VAL A 157 -0.19 -9.28 -2.08
C VAL A 157 -0.74 -9.55 -3.48
N THR A 158 -0.26 -8.78 -4.48
CA THR A 158 -0.69 -8.92 -5.87
C THR A 158 -0.46 -10.33 -6.39
N LEU A 159 0.76 -10.85 -6.23
CA LEU A 159 1.14 -12.19 -6.68
C LEU A 159 0.33 -13.29 -5.98
N ARG A 160 0.11 -13.13 -4.67
CA ARG A 160 -0.64 -14.09 -3.87
C ARG A 160 -2.10 -14.19 -4.33
N LEU A 161 -2.76 -13.06 -4.54
CA LEU A 161 -4.14 -13.02 -5.02
C LEU A 161 -4.25 -13.54 -6.45
N GLN A 162 -3.30 -13.18 -7.33
CA GLN A 162 -3.25 -13.70 -8.69
C GLN A 162 -3.11 -15.24 -8.71
N THR A 163 -2.27 -15.78 -7.81
CA THR A 163 -2.12 -17.22 -7.62
C THR A 163 -3.42 -17.85 -7.11
N MET A 164 -4.08 -17.23 -6.13
CA MET A 164 -5.35 -17.73 -5.60
C MET A 164 -6.44 -17.76 -6.67
N LEU A 165 -6.60 -16.68 -7.45
CA LEU A 165 -7.55 -16.61 -8.57
C LEU A 165 -7.33 -17.74 -9.58
N ASN A 166 -6.07 -18.02 -9.93
CA ASN A 166 -5.73 -19.08 -10.87
C ASN A 166 -5.85 -20.50 -10.25
N SER A 167 -5.71 -20.63 -8.93
CA SER A 167 -5.85 -21.91 -8.21
C SER A 167 -7.31 -22.35 -8.05
N LEU A 168 -8.27 -21.42 -8.02
CA LEU A 168 -9.70 -21.74 -7.91
C LEU A 168 -10.21 -22.58 -9.10
N ARG A 169 -9.56 -22.47 -10.26
CA ARG A 169 -9.80 -23.34 -11.41
C ARG A 169 -9.60 -24.82 -11.10
N TRP A 170 -8.67 -25.14 -10.20
CA TRP A 170 -8.30 -26.53 -9.88
C TRP A 170 -9.25 -27.17 -8.88
N ARG A 171 -10.04 -26.38 -8.14
CA ARG A 171 -11.01 -26.88 -7.15
C ARG A 171 -12.42 -27.04 -7.71
N LEU A 172 -12.67 -26.55 -8.93
CA LEU A 172 -13.91 -26.83 -9.64
C LEU A 172 -13.71 -28.15 -10.41
N PRO A 173 -14.41 -29.24 -10.06
CA PRO A 173 -14.33 -30.49 -10.81
C PRO A 173 -14.70 -30.22 -12.27
N GLY A 174 -13.91 -30.80 -13.17
CA GLY A 174 -13.88 -30.44 -14.58
C GLY A 174 -15.24 -30.33 -15.23
N MET A 175 -15.47 -29.21 -15.91
CA MET A 175 -16.18 -29.26 -17.18
C MET A 175 -15.22 -29.90 -18.20
N MET A 176 -15.07 -31.22 -18.10
CA MET A 176 -14.69 -32.04 -19.26
C MET A 176 -15.94 -32.10 -20.14
N GLN A 177 -15.94 -31.31 -21.21
CA GLN A 177 -16.68 -31.65 -22.43
C GLN A 177 -15.69 -32.25 -23.41
#